data_AF-A0A970T4D3-F1
#
_entry.id   AF-A0A970T4D3-F1
#
_cell.length_a   1.000
_cell.length_b   1.000
_cell.length_c   1.000
_cell.angle_alpha   90.00
_cell.angle_beta   90.00
_cell.angle_gamma   90.00
#
_symmetry.space_group_name_H-M   'P 1'
#
loop_
_entity.id
_entity.type
_entity.pdbx_description
1 polymer ?
#
loop_
_entity_poly.entity_id
_entity_poly.type
_entity_poly.pdbx_seq_one_letter_code
_entity_poly.pdbx_strand_id
1 'polypeptide(L)'
;MTNEVAKAILGKLEKTNYSTGGLGTIDLSEYSNVDEVKAALEELKALNDYKEVKFDLNEGEMKLSVYNPEEDIDAFEARNPSRQSCGGYNN
;
A
#
# COMPACT_ATOMS: atom_id res chain seq x y z
N MET A 1 17.16 -6.09 -11.12
CA MET A 1 16.27 -6.11 -12.29
C MET A 1 14.90 -6.39 -11.70
N THR A 2 13.96 -5.46 -11.77
CA THR A 2 12.67 -5.62 -11.09
C THR A 2 11.89 -6.75 -11.73
N ASN A 3 11.55 -7.76 -10.94
CA ASN A 3 10.82 -8.95 -11.38
C ASN A 3 9.50 -8.56 -12.09
N GLU A 4 9.11 -9.28 -13.15
CA GLU A 4 7.87 -9.00 -13.88
C GLU A 4 6.65 -9.12 -12.96
N VAL A 5 6.71 -10.04 -11.99
CA VAL A 5 5.72 -10.20 -10.92
C VAL A 5 5.64 -8.95 -10.04
N ALA A 6 6.77 -8.33 -9.68
CA ALA A 6 6.78 -7.12 -8.86
C ALA A 6 6.13 -5.94 -9.59
N LYS A 7 6.34 -5.80 -10.90
CA LYS A 7 5.66 -4.78 -11.72
C LYS A 7 4.17 -5.02 -11.81
N ALA A 8 3.74 -6.27 -11.92
CA ALA A 8 2.32 -6.61 -11.94
C ALA A 8 1.65 -6.34 -10.59
N ILE A 9 2.32 -6.69 -9.48
CA ILE A 9 1.85 -6.37 -8.11
C ILE A 9 1.78 -4.85 -7.92
N LEU A 10 2.76 -4.08 -8.37
CA LEU A 10 2.71 -2.60 -8.38
C LEU A 10 1.50 -2.06 -9.13
N GLY A 11 1.27 -2.53 -10.36
CA GLY A 11 0.10 -2.10 -11.14
C GLY A 11 -1.23 -2.47 -10.48
N LYS A 12 -1.27 -3.52 -9.65
CA LYS A 12 -2.43 -3.86 -8.82
C LYS A 12 -2.51 -2.98 -7.58
N LEU A 13 -1.39 -2.71 -6.90
CA LEU A 13 -1.30 -1.81 -5.74
C LEU A 13 -1.85 -0.42 -6.06
N GLU A 14 -1.47 0.16 -7.20
CA GLU A 14 -1.95 1.47 -7.65
C GLU A 14 -3.45 1.50 -7.99
N LYS A 15 -4.02 0.33 -8.31
CA LYS A 15 -5.45 0.17 -8.63
C LYS A 15 -6.27 -0.34 -7.45
N THR A 16 -5.62 -0.68 -6.34
CA THR A 16 -6.28 -1.22 -5.16
C THR A 16 -6.95 -0.07 -4.43
N ASN A 17 -8.24 -0.22 -4.14
CA ASN A 17 -8.91 0.70 -3.23
C ASN A 17 -8.45 0.39 -1.81
N TYR A 18 -7.60 1.27 -1.28
CA TYR A 18 -7.27 1.27 0.14
C TYR A 18 -8.52 1.70 0.93
N SER A 19 -8.79 0.98 2.01
CA SER A 19 -9.81 1.39 2.98
C SER A 19 -9.32 2.61 3.76
N THR A 20 -10.23 3.32 4.44
CA THR A 20 -9.94 4.54 5.22
C THR A 20 -8.81 4.41 6.26
N GLY A 21 -8.45 3.18 6.65
CA GLY A 21 -7.29 2.88 7.50
C GLY A 21 -6.06 2.38 6.72
N GLY A 22 -5.85 2.84 5.49
CA GLY A 22 -4.69 2.51 4.66
C GLY A 22 -4.56 1.05 4.23
N LEU A 23 -5.61 0.22 4.40
CA LEU A 23 -5.55 -1.23 4.20
C LEU A 23 -6.20 -1.64 2.88
N GLY A 24 -5.41 -2.23 1.98
CA GLY A 24 -5.83 -2.77 0.70
C GLY A 24 -5.61 -4.28 0.64
N THR A 25 -6.46 -5.00 -0.08
CA THR A 25 -6.30 -6.44 -0.32
C THR A 25 -6.22 -6.70 -1.81
N ILE A 26 -5.16 -7.39 -2.22
CA ILE A 26 -4.90 -7.78 -3.60
C ILE A 26 -5.07 -9.28 -3.72
N ASP A 27 -5.91 -9.68 -4.67
CA ASP A 27 -6.03 -11.08 -5.03
C ASP A 27 -4.87 -11.49 -5.96
N LEU A 28 -4.12 -12.50 -5.53
CA LEU A 28 -2.98 -13.08 -6.23
C LEU A 28 -3.25 -14.54 -6.59
N SER A 29 -4.52 -14.98 -6.63
CA SER A 29 -4.90 -16.36 -6.99
C SER A 29 -4.43 -16.76 -8.39
N GLU A 30 -4.16 -15.78 -9.25
CA GLU A 30 -3.59 -16.00 -10.58
C GLU A 30 -2.12 -16.46 -10.55
N TYR A 31 -1.40 -16.17 -9.46
CA TYR A 31 -0.04 -16.65 -9.25
C TYR A 31 -0.11 -17.97 -8.51
N SER A 32 0.44 -19.04 -9.09
CA SER A 32 0.55 -20.34 -8.40
C SER A 32 1.87 -20.51 -7.64
N ASN A 33 2.83 -19.60 -7.88
CA ASN A 33 4.18 -19.70 -7.33
C ASN A 33 4.40 -18.66 -6.22
N VAL A 34 4.32 -19.12 -4.97
CA VAL A 34 4.44 -18.27 -3.79
C VAL A 34 5.84 -17.68 -3.66
N ASP A 35 6.88 -18.44 -4.02
CA ASP A 35 8.27 -17.98 -3.95
C ASP A 35 8.53 -16.78 -4.88
N GLU A 36 7.93 -16.77 -6.08
CA GLU A 36 8.04 -15.63 -6.99
C GLU A 36 7.34 -14.38 -6.45
N VAL A 37 6.18 -14.55 -5.83
CA VAL A 37 5.46 -13.46 -5.17
C VAL A 37 6.26 -12.93 -3.98
N LYS A 38 6.84 -13.80 -3.14
CA LYS A 38 7.69 -13.40 -2.01
C LYS A 38 8.90 -12.62 -2.48
N ALA A 39 9.62 -13.11 -3.50
CA ALA A 39 10.76 -12.42 -4.08
C ALA A 39 10.37 -11.03 -4.62
N ALA A 40 9.22 -10.95 -5.32
CA ALA A 40 8.69 -9.68 -5.81
C ALA A 40 8.36 -8.70 -4.66
N LEU A 41 7.74 -9.17 -3.58
CA LEU A 41 7.44 -8.35 -2.40
C LEU A 41 8.71 -7.87 -1.68
N GLU A 42 9.75 -8.69 -1.60
CA GLU A 42 11.04 -8.28 -1.05
C GLU A 42 11.69 -7.17 -1.88
N GLU A 43 11.62 -7.25 -3.21
CA GLU A 43 12.08 -6.16 -4.08
C GLU A 43 11.25 -4.88 -3.87
N LEU A 44 9.93 -5.00 -3.70
CA LEU A 44 9.07 -3.85 -3.41
C LEU A 44 9.37 -3.23 -2.05
N LYS A 45 9.61 -4.03 -1.01
CA LYS A 45 10.05 -3.54 0.32
C LYS A 45 11.39 -2.83 0.27
N ALA A 46 12.24 -3.18 -0.69
CA ALA A 46 13.52 -2.50 -0.92
C ALA A 46 13.37 -1.15 -1.62
N LEU A 47 12.21 -0.84 -2.22
CA LEU A 47 11.91 0.47 -2.78
C LEU A 47 11.61 1.47 -1.67
N ASN A 48 12.16 2.68 -1.80
CA ASN A 48 12.07 3.68 -0.74
C ASN A 48 10.64 4.17 -0.49
N ASP A 49 9.81 4.25 -1.55
CA ASP A 49 8.37 4.57 -1.48
C ASP A 49 7.53 3.54 -0.71
N TYR A 50 7.95 2.27 -0.69
CA TYR A 50 7.19 1.18 -0.06
C TYR A 50 7.84 0.67 1.22
N LYS A 51 8.82 1.41 1.74
CA LYS A 51 9.58 1.05 2.93
C LYS A 51 8.73 1.08 4.21
N GLU A 52 7.75 1.97 4.25
CA GLU A 52 6.78 2.07 5.36
C GLU A 52 5.51 1.23 5.11
N VAL A 53 5.33 0.72 3.90
CA VAL A 53 4.20 -0.13 3.51
C VAL A 53 4.42 -1.55 4.05
N LYS A 54 3.42 -2.07 4.78
CA LYS A 54 3.47 -3.46 5.25
C LYS A 54 2.76 -4.36 4.26
N PHE A 55 3.49 -5.36 3.79
CA PHE A 55 2.99 -6.42 2.92
C PHE A 55 2.84 -7.71 3.73
N ASP A 56 1.62 -8.22 3.79
CA ASP A 56 1.25 -9.47 4.45
C ASP A 56 0.64 -10.42 3.40
N LEU A 57 1.38 -11.47 3.06
CA LEU A 57 0.97 -12.45 2.06
C LEU A 57 0.37 -13.67 2.76
N ASN A 58 -0.91 -13.94 2.49
CA ASN A 58 -1.55 -15.17 2.89
C ASN A 58 -1.35 -16.24 1.81
N GLU A 59 -0.41 -17.15 2.05
CA GLU A 59 -0.07 -18.26 1.14
C GLU A 59 -1.21 -19.28 1.00
N GLY A 60 -2.08 -19.39 2.00
CA GLY A 60 -3.22 -20.31 1.98
C GLY A 60 -4.36 -19.84 1.09
N GLU A 61 -4.57 -18.53 1.01
CA GLU A 61 -5.62 -17.91 0.18
C GLU A 61 -5.07 -17.22 -1.08
N MET A 62 -3.75 -17.16 -1.25
CA MET A 62 -3.08 -16.36 -2.29
C MET A 62 -3.59 -14.92 -2.33
N LYS A 63 -3.68 -14.28 -1.17
CA LYS A 63 -4.10 -12.88 -1.02
C LYS A 63 -3.01 -12.08 -0.36
N LEU A 64 -2.73 -10.91 -0.91
CA LEU A 64 -1.78 -9.96 -0.38
C LEU A 64 -2.53 -8.81 0.29
N SER A 65 -2.41 -8.73 1.61
CA SER A 65 -2.84 -7.56 2.36
C SER A 65 -1.72 -6.53 2.39
N VAL A 66 -2.06 -5.31 2.03
CA VAL A 66 -1.13 -4.19 1.91
C VAL A 66 -1.63 -3.10 2.82
N TYR A 67 -0.80 -2.68 3.76
CA TYR A 67 -1.09 -1.56 4.63
C TYR A 67 -0.17 -0.40 4.27
N ASN A 68 -0.74 0.63 3.66
CA ASN A 68 -0.06 1.86 3.32
C ASN A 68 -0.39 2.96 4.34
N PRO A 69 0.54 3.35 5.23
CA PRO A 69 0.31 4.41 6.20
C PRO A 69 0.21 5.82 5.58
N GLU A 70 0.61 6.02 4.32
CA GLU A 70 0.45 7.30 3.64
C GLU A 70 -0.99 7.53 3.14
N GLU A 71 -1.69 6.45 2.80
CA GLU A 71 -3.13 6.46 2.45
C GLU A 71 -4.02 6.42 3.70
N ASP A 72 -3.43 6.34 4.89
CA ASP A 72 -4.12 6.53 6.16
C ASP A 72 -4.41 8.03 6.33
N ILE A 73 -5.56 8.45 5.76
CA ILE A 73 -6.01 9.84 5.79
C ILE A 73 -6.13 10.35 7.23
N ASP A 74 -6.47 9.49 8.19
CA ASP A 74 -6.59 9.84 9.62
C ASP A 74 -5.21 10.20 10.23
N ALA A 75 -4.17 9.42 9.96
CA ALA A 75 -2.80 9.76 10.33
C ALA A 75 -2.21 10.92 9.52
N PHE A 76 -2.62 11.10 8.26
CA PHE A 76 -2.23 12.25 7.44
C PHE A 76 -2.88 13.55 7.96
N GLU A 77 -4.17 13.54 8.32
CA GLU A 77 -4.87 14.67 8.96
C GLU A 77 -4.30 14.95 10.37
N ALA A 78 -3.93 13.92 11.13
CA ALA A 78 -3.29 14.08 12.44
C ALA A 78 -1.86 14.62 12.36
N ARG A 79 -1.09 14.27 11.32
CA ARG A 79 0.30 14.75 11.11
C ARG A 79 0.38 16.05 10.30
N ASN A 80 -0.63 16.36 9.49
CA ASN A 80 -0.84 17.63 8.81
C ASN A 80 -2.15 18.27 9.29
N PRO A 81 -2.19 18.90 10.48
CA PRO A 81 -3.28 19.78 10.87
C PRO A 81 -3.23 21.09 10.05
N SER A 82 -3.31 20.98 8.72
CA SER A 82 -3.27 22.10 7.80
C SER A 82 -4.67 22.57 7.47
N ARG A 83 -5.43 22.95 8.50
CA ARG A 83 -6.47 23.98 8.42
C ARG A 83 -6.51 24.78 9.73
N GLN A 84 -5.40 25.44 10.07
CA GLN A 84 -5.60 26.82 10.52
C GLN A 84 -6.20 27.54 9.30
N SER A 85 -7.52 27.74 9.34
CA SER A 85 -8.23 28.60 8.40
C SER A 85 -7.57 29.98 8.46
N CYS A 86 -6.65 30.25 7.55
CA CYS A 86 -6.16 31.60 7.33
C CYS A 86 -7.26 32.33 6.55
N GLY A 87 -8.24 32.86 7.28
CA GLY A 87 -9.29 33.72 6.75
C GLY A 87 -10.67 33.38 7.29
N GLY A 88 -11.23 34.28 8.10
CA GLY A 88 -12.68 34.30 8.30
C GLY A 88 -13.23 35.12 9.48
N TYR A 89 -13.23 36.45 9.35
CA TYR A 89 -14.26 37.40 9.83
C TYR A 89 -14.30 37.92 11.28
N ASN A 90 -14.06 39.24 11.38
CA ASN A 90 -14.79 40.27 12.13
C ASN A 90 -15.64 39.84 13.35
N ASN A 91 -15.28 40.35 14.53
CA ASN A 91 -16.03 41.45 15.18
C ASN A 91 -15.10 42.20 16.13
#